data_AF-A0A6H9XUQ3-F1
#
_entry.id   AF-A0A6H9XUQ3-F1
#
_cell.length_a   1.000
_cell.length_b   1.000
_cell.length_c   1.000
_cell.angle_alpha   90.00
_cell.angle_beta   90.00
_cell.angle_gamma   90.00
#
_symmetry.space_group_name_H-M   'P 1'
#
loop_
_entity.id
_entity.type
_entity.pdbx_description
1 polymer ?
#
loop_
_entity_poly.entity_id
_entity_poly.type
_entity_poly.pdbx_seq_one_letter_code
_entity_poly.pdbx_strand_id
1 'polypeptide(L)'
;MSIYFPVDVNFYDSPEFFEVNMSARGLWVTCGTWCKRHLTDGVIPAKIVRHLGGTVRQIKTLIKNNVWAESEQNGTKVYIFCHWFEHNLSREEVEERRRKWRESKQRSRAQNRPEQRKPAKPQNSPPQDVHHNVHDDVPRVREEVIEENKRGGGQVTADPPPNPAAARCPDHAHIPPNGYVPACHACRAERERAEALVVEWENREAERRKASIAACPHCDDRGMAQTEDTNGNSLVIRCAHDGPPPIVPAVEPERHTPPPPEVRRRIAGLGRRAAS
;
A
#
# COMPACT_ATOMS: atom_id res chain seq x y z
N MET A 1 5.61 -12.15 4.21
CA MET A 1 5.00 -12.11 2.86
C MET A 1 3.87 -11.10 2.94
N SER A 2 4.05 -9.89 2.39
CA SER A 2 2.98 -8.90 2.36
C SER A 2 2.00 -9.29 1.25
N ILE A 3 0.74 -9.54 1.60
CA ILE A 3 -0.33 -9.87 0.66
C ILE A 3 -1.21 -8.63 0.59
N TYR A 4 -1.26 -7.98 -0.57
CA TYR A 4 -2.13 -6.84 -0.82
C TYR A 4 -3.02 -7.13 -2.03
N PHE A 5 -4.28 -6.71 -1.95
CA PHE A 5 -5.23 -6.72 -3.05
C PHE A 5 -5.90 -5.34 -3.10
N PRO A 6 -5.69 -4.55 -4.17
CA PRO A 6 -6.22 -3.21 -4.24
C PRO A 6 -7.75 -3.27 -4.39
N VAL A 7 -8.43 -2.46 -3.59
CA VAL A 7 -9.88 -2.24 -3.65
C VAL A 7 -10.08 -0.74 -3.57
N ASP A 8 -10.96 -0.21 -4.42
CA ASP A 8 -11.30 1.21 -4.39
C ASP A 8 -11.95 1.59 -3.05
N VAL A 9 -11.63 2.77 -2.53
CA VAL A 9 -12.17 3.24 -1.24
C VAL A 9 -13.68 3.44 -1.30
N ASN A 10 -14.23 3.72 -2.49
CA ASN A 10 -15.65 3.89 -2.78
C ASN A 10 -16.30 2.58 -3.28
N PHE A 11 -15.65 1.41 -3.14
CA PHE A 11 -16.26 0.17 -3.62
C PHE A 11 -17.56 -0.17 -2.86
N TYR A 12 -17.74 0.31 -1.62
CA TYR A 12 -18.85 -0.12 -0.78
C TYR A 12 -20.20 0.49 -1.19
N ASP A 13 -20.16 1.62 -1.91
CA ASP A 13 -21.29 2.39 -2.43
C ASP A 13 -21.26 2.54 -3.97
N SER A 14 -20.34 1.86 -4.65
CA SER A 14 -20.35 1.79 -6.12
C SER A 14 -21.64 1.14 -6.65
N PRO A 15 -22.13 1.52 -7.84
CA PRO A 15 -23.35 0.96 -8.42
C PRO A 15 -23.36 -0.58 -8.50
N GLU A 16 -22.20 -1.19 -8.75
CA GLU A 16 -22.02 -2.64 -8.88
C GLU A 16 -22.02 -3.37 -7.53
N PHE A 17 -21.70 -2.67 -6.44
CA PHE A 17 -21.63 -3.26 -5.12
C PHE A 17 -22.78 -2.87 -4.20
N PHE A 18 -23.56 -1.86 -4.55
CA PHE A 18 -24.69 -1.37 -3.76
C PHE A 18 -25.66 -2.49 -3.35
N GLU A 19 -26.05 -3.38 -4.28
CA GLU A 19 -26.91 -4.54 -3.98
C GLU A 19 -26.16 -5.82 -3.55
N VAL A 20 -24.82 -5.80 -3.52
CA VAL A 20 -24.01 -6.97 -3.15
C VAL A 20 -23.90 -7.03 -1.63
N ASN A 21 -24.46 -8.08 -1.02
CA ASN A 21 -24.37 -8.25 0.43
C ASN A 21 -22.93 -8.46 0.94
N MET A 22 -22.69 -8.16 2.22
CA MET A 22 -21.35 -8.23 2.83
C MET A 22 -20.65 -9.58 2.67
N SER A 23 -21.40 -10.69 2.72
CA SER A 23 -20.82 -12.02 2.57
C SER A 23 -20.28 -12.28 1.15
N ALA A 24 -20.98 -11.76 0.14
CA ALA A 24 -20.54 -11.84 -1.25
C ALA A 24 -19.37 -10.87 -1.53
N ARG A 25 -19.37 -9.67 -0.91
CA ARG A 25 -18.21 -8.76 -0.93
C ARG A 25 -16.96 -9.43 -0.34
N GLY A 26 -17.11 -10.09 0.82
CA GLY A 26 -16.03 -10.85 1.44
C GLY A 26 -15.49 -11.95 0.52
N LEU A 27 -16.37 -12.74 -0.09
CA LEU A 27 -15.97 -13.76 -1.08
C LEU A 27 -15.19 -13.15 -2.25
N TRP A 28 -15.67 -12.02 -2.78
CA TRP A 28 -15.02 -11.32 -3.90
C TRP A 28 -13.59 -10.89 -3.53
N VAL A 29 -13.39 -10.26 -2.36
CA VAL A 29 -12.05 -9.86 -1.89
C VAL A 29 -11.14 -11.07 -1.67
N THR A 30 -11.64 -12.12 -1.00
CA THR A 30 -10.86 -13.35 -0.76
C THR A 30 -10.42 -14.00 -2.07
N CYS A 31 -11.31 -14.13 -3.04
CA CYS A 31 -10.98 -14.67 -4.35
C CYS A 31 -10.00 -13.77 -5.12
N GLY A 32 -10.13 -12.45 -4.99
CA GLY A 32 -9.22 -11.48 -5.60
C GLY A 32 -7.78 -11.64 -5.09
N THR A 33 -7.60 -11.83 -3.78
CA THR A 33 -6.28 -12.11 -3.20
C THR A 33 -5.68 -13.42 -3.70
N TRP A 34 -6.51 -14.45 -3.94
CA TRP A 34 -6.08 -15.71 -4.55
C TRP A 34 -5.59 -15.49 -5.98
N CYS A 35 -6.36 -14.77 -6.80
CA CYS A 35 -5.97 -14.44 -8.18
C CYS A 35 -4.64 -13.66 -8.24
N LYS A 36 -4.41 -12.71 -7.33
CA LYS A 36 -3.13 -11.98 -7.21
C LYS A 36 -1.97 -12.91 -6.89
N ARG A 37 -2.15 -13.82 -5.92
CA ARG A 37 -1.10 -14.76 -5.50
C ARG A 37 -0.72 -15.71 -6.64
N HIS A 38 -1.71 -16.16 -7.40
CA HIS A 38 -1.53 -17.18 -8.43
C HIS A 38 -1.35 -16.62 -9.85
N LEU A 39 -1.41 -15.29 -10.02
CA LEU A 39 -1.31 -14.59 -11.31
C LEU A 39 -2.23 -15.19 -12.37
N THR A 40 -3.52 -15.28 -12.05
CA THR A 40 -4.53 -15.90 -12.92
C THR A 40 -5.38 -14.92 -13.71
N ASP A 41 -4.96 -13.65 -13.77
CA ASP A 41 -5.66 -12.61 -14.55
C ASP A 41 -7.15 -12.47 -14.21
N GLY A 42 -7.47 -12.59 -12.92
CA GLY A 42 -8.84 -12.48 -12.44
C GLY A 42 -9.70 -13.71 -12.73
N VAL A 43 -9.13 -14.84 -13.18
CA VAL A 43 -9.84 -16.09 -13.39
C VAL A 43 -9.67 -17.01 -12.18
N ILE A 44 -10.78 -17.50 -11.64
CA ILE A 44 -10.78 -18.43 -10.50
C ILE A 44 -11.60 -19.69 -10.80
N PRO A 45 -11.03 -20.91 -10.66
CA PRO A 45 -11.78 -22.14 -10.85
C PRO A 45 -12.88 -22.34 -9.80
N ALA A 46 -14.03 -22.87 -10.21
CA ALA A 46 -15.16 -23.10 -9.28
C ALA A 46 -14.80 -24.00 -8.09
N LYS A 47 -13.88 -24.96 -8.28
CA LYS A 47 -13.36 -25.79 -7.18
C LYS A 47 -12.63 -24.98 -6.11
N ILE A 48 -11.92 -23.92 -6.51
CA ILE A 48 -11.22 -23.03 -5.59
C ILE A 48 -12.22 -22.14 -4.87
N VAL A 49 -13.20 -21.58 -5.58
CA VAL A 49 -14.27 -20.80 -4.96
C VAL A 49 -14.98 -21.61 -3.87
N ARG A 50 -15.30 -22.88 -4.14
CA ARG A 50 -15.87 -23.79 -3.12
C ARG A 50 -14.92 -24.04 -1.95
N HIS A 51 -13.63 -24.26 -2.22
CA HIS A 51 -12.62 -24.46 -1.17
C HIS A 51 -12.46 -23.23 -0.27
N LEU A 52 -12.62 -22.02 -0.81
CA LEU A 52 -12.60 -20.75 -0.08
C LEU A 52 -13.93 -20.45 0.64
N GLY A 53 -14.88 -21.39 0.67
CA GLY A 53 -16.17 -21.23 1.35
C GLY A 53 -17.23 -20.48 0.54
N GLY A 54 -17.01 -20.26 -0.76
CA GLY A 54 -17.97 -19.58 -1.62
C GLY A 54 -19.25 -20.39 -1.84
N THR A 55 -20.39 -19.77 -1.56
CA THR A 55 -21.72 -20.37 -1.72
C THR A 55 -22.34 -20.02 -3.06
N VAL A 56 -23.26 -20.86 -3.56
CA VAL A 56 -24.00 -20.60 -4.81
C VAL A 56 -24.75 -19.27 -4.75
N ARG A 57 -25.30 -18.90 -3.58
CA ARG A 57 -26.03 -17.63 -3.41
C ARG A 57 -25.12 -16.42 -3.59
N GLN A 58 -23.94 -16.42 -2.95
CA GLN A 58 -22.96 -15.34 -3.10
C GLN A 58 -22.50 -15.21 -4.55
N ILE A 59 -22.18 -16.32 -5.20
CA ILE A 59 -21.77 -16.35 -6.60
C ILE A 59 -22.85 -15.78 -7.51
N LYS A 60 -24.10 -16.19 -7.33
CA LYS A 60 -25.24 -15.64 -8.10
C LYS A 60 -25.39 -14.14 -7.88
N THR A 61 -25.20 -13.64 -6.66
CA THR A 61 -25.21 -12.20 -6.38
C THR A 61 -24.08 -11.47 -7.11
N LEU A 62 -22.86 -12.01 -7.12
CA LEU A 62 -21.72 -11.41 -7.82
C LEU A 62 -21.91 -11.39 -9.36
N ILE A 63 -22.51 -12.45 -9.91
CA ILE A 63 -22.84 -12.52 -11.34
C ILE A 63 -23.98 -11.56 -11.69
N LYS A 64 -25.05 -11.52 -10.89
CA LYS A 64 -26.19 -10.61 -11.10
C LYS A 64 -25.74 -9.15 -11.18
N ASN A 65 -24.77 -8.78 -10.35
CA ASN A 65 -24.23 -7.42 -10.28
C ASN A 65 -23.06 -7.16 -11.23
N ASN A 66 -22.80 -8.06 -12.18
CA ASN A 66 -21.78 -7.91 -13.22
C ASN A 66 -20.34 -7.70 -12.72
N VAL A 67 -20.06 -7.97 -11.43
CA VAL A 67 -18.69 -7.93 -10.89
C VAL A 67 -17.94 -9.23 -11.19
N TRP A 68 -18.68 -10.33 -11.36
CA TRP A 68 -18.17 -11.61 -11.87
C TRP A 68 -18.93 -12.06 -13.13
N ALA A 69 -18.25 -12.80 -13.98
CA ALA A 69 -18.84 -13.57 -15.07
C ALA A 69 -18.57 -15.07 -14.87
N GLU A 70 -19.51 -15.90 -15.29
CA GLU A 70 -19.33 -17.34 -15.37
C GLU A 70 -18.77 -17.72 -16.75
N SER A 71 -17.81 -18.66 -16.77
CA SER A 71 -17.26 -19.20 -18.02
C SER A 71 -16.82 -20.65 -17.82
N GLU A 72 -16.36 -21.26 -18.90
CA GLU A 72 -15.78 -22.60 -18.89
C GLU A 72 -14.44 -22.58 -19.63
N GLN A 73 -13.42 -23.13 -19.00
CA GLN A 73 -12.07 -23.28 -19.58
C GLN A 73 -11.62 -24.72 -19.42
N ASN A 74 -11.28 -25.36 -20.54
CA ASN A 74 -10.81 -26.76 -20.57
C ASN A 74 -11.76 -27.73 -19.82
N GLY A 75 -13.07 -27.61 -20.05
CA GLY A 75 -14.08 -28.45 -19.39
C GLY A 75 -14.28 -28.15 -17.89
N THR A 76 -13.67 -27.08 -17.38
CA THR A 76 -13.78 -26.68 -15.98
C THR A 76 -14.52 -25.35 -15.87
N LYS A 77 -15.58 -25.32 -15.07
CA LYS A 77 -16.29 -24.08 -14.72
C LYS A 77 -15.36 -23.14 -13.96
N VAL A 78 -15.32 -21.90 -14.40
CA VAL A 78 -14.53 -20.81 -13.82
C VAL A 78 -15.39 -19.56 -13.63
N TYR A 79 -14.95 -18.68 -12.74
CA TYR A 79 -15.49 -17.34 -12.59
C TYR A 79 -14.42 -16.31 -12.93
N ILE A 80 -14.82 -15.21 -13.56
CA ILE A 80 -13.92 -14.18 -14.08
C ILE A 80 -14.32 -12.84 -13.47
N PHE A 81 -13.37 -12.06 -12.97
CA PHE A 81 -13.59 -10.69 -12.54
C PHE A 81 -13.77 -9.78 -13.77
N CYS A 82 -14.93 -9.14 -13.94
CA CYS A 82 -15.26 -8.37 -15.15
C CYS A 82 -14.35 -7.15 -15.36
N HIS A 83 -13.90 -6.53 -14.27
CA HIS A 83 -13.12 -5.29 -14.26
C HIS A 83 -11.70 -5.47 -13.71
N TRP A 84 -11.14 -6.69 -13.86
CA TRP A 84 -9.85 -7.03 -13.25
C TRP A 84 -8.74 -6.05 -13.62
N PHE A 85 -8.61 -5.71 -14.91
CA PHE A 85 -7.49 -4.92 -15.43
C PHE A 85 -7.59 -3.42 -15.20
N GLU A 86 -8.72 -2.91 -14.67
CA GLU A 86 -8.83 -1.49 -14.31
C GLU A 86 -7.90 -1.13 -13.15
N HIS A 87 -7.63 -2.10 -12.27
CA HIS A 87 -6.80 -1.88 -11.08
C HIS A 87 -5.70 -2.94 -10.90
N ASN A 88 -5.52 -3.85 -11.86
CA ASN A 88 -4.56 -4.94 -11.76
C ASN A 88 -3.79 -5.15 -13.06
N LEU A 89 -2.50 -5.46 -12.93
CA LEU A 89 -1.67 -5.90 -14.04
C LEU A 89 -1.97 -7.35 -14.43
N SER A 90 -1.70 -7.66 -15.69
CA SER A 90 -1.66 -9.03 -16.20
C SER A 90 -0.48 -9.83 -15.65
N ARG A 91 -0.60 -11.16 -15.70
CA ARG A 91 0.46 -12.10 -15.39
C ARG A 91 1.73 -11.79 -16.15
N GLU A 92 1.60 -11.52 -17.45
CA GLU A 92 2.73 -11.23 -18.33
C GLU A 92 3.47 -9.97 -17.88
N GLU A 93 2.75 -8.87 -17.61
CA GLU A 93 3.35 -7.63 -17.12
C GLU A 93 4.03 -7.80 -15.76
N VAL A 94 3.41 -8.56 -14.85
CA VAL A 94 4.01 -8.87 -13.54
C VAL A 94 5.29 -9.69 -13.70
N GLU A 95 5.28 -10.72 -14.55
CA GLU A 95 6.45 -11.56 -14.83
C GLU A 95 7.56 -10.76 -15.53
N GLU A 96 7.22 -9.86 -16.45
CA GLU A 96 8.16 -8.95 -17.10
C GLU A 96 8.81 -7.98 -16.09
N ARG A 97 8.01 -7.33 -15.23
CA ARG A 97 8.54 -6.45 -14.17
C ARG A 97 9.50 -7.21 -13.26
N ARG A 98 9.14 -8.45 -12.88
CA ARG A 98 10.01 -9.35 -12.10
C ARG A 98 11.28 -9.74 -12.86
N ARG A 99 11.21 -9.92 -14.19
CA ARG A 99 12.38 -10.20 -15.04
C ARG A 99 13.32 -8.99 -15.08
N LYS A 100 12.81 -7.80 -15.42
CA LYS A 100 13.58 -6.54 -15.46
C LYS A 100 14.24 -6.24 -14.11
N TRP A 101 13.52 -6.46 -13.01
CA TRP A 101 14.07 -6.29 -11.66
C TRP A 101 15.22 -7.27 -11.37
N ARG A 102 15.07 -8.55 -11.73
CA ARG A 102 16.13 -9.56 -11.57
C ARG A 102 17.37 -9.21 -12.41
N GLU A 103 17.16 -8.81 -13.66
CA GLU A 103 18.25 -8.41 -14.57
C GLU A 103 18.99 -7.17 -14.04
N SER A 104 18.26 -6.15 -13.59
CA SER A 104 18.84 -4.95 -12.98
C SER A 104 19.68 -5.30 -11.74
N LYS A 105 19.15 -6.15 -10.87
CA LYS A 105 19.86 -6.60 -9.66
C LYS A 105 21.11 -7.43 -10.01
N GLN A 106 21.06 -8.24 -11.06
CA GLN A 106 22.21 -8.99 -11.56
C GLN A 106 23.28 -8.06 -12.15
N ARG A 107 22.88 -7.06 -12.96
CA ARG A 107 23.78 -6.04 -13.52
C ARG A 107 24.47 -5.23 -12.42
N SER A 108 23.71 -4.77 -11.42
CA SER A 108 24.26 -4.05 -10.27
C SER A 108 25.28 -4.89 -9.50
N ARG A 109 25.01 -6.19 -9.29
CA ARG A 109 25.96 -7.12 -8.64
C ARG A 109 27.21 -7.37 -9.47
N ALA A 110 27.09 -7.42 -10.79
CA ALA A 110 28.23 -7.60 -11.69
C ALA A 110 29.12 -6.34 -11.74
N GLN A 111 28.52 -5.15 -11.76
CA GLN A 111 29.24 -3.87 -11.74
C GLN A 111 29.90 -3.58 -10.38
N ASN A 112 29.25 -3.97 -9.28
CA ASN A 112 29.80 -3.84 -7.93
C ASN A 112 30.62 -5.07 -7.49
N ARG A 113 31.07 -5.91 -8.43
CA ARG A 113 31.96 -7.03 -8.11
C ARG A 113 33.32 -6.44 -7.69
N PRO A 114 33.78 -6.63 -6.44
CA PRO A 114 35.05 -6.09 -6.02
C PRO A 114 36.18 -6.74 -6.84
N GLU A 115 36.75 -5.97 -7.75
CA GLU A 115 37.90 -6.36 -8.54
C GLU A 115 39.11 -6.39 -7.61
N GLN A 116 39.57 -7.62 -7.30
CA GLN A 116 40.88 -7.96 -6.75
C GLN A 116 41.44 -6.97 -5.71
N ARG A 117 41.08 -7.16 -4.42
CA ARG A 117 41.98 -6.73 -3.33
C ARG A 117 43.33 -7.44 -3.56
N LYS A 118 44.35 -6.70 -3.97
CA LYS A 118 45.76 -7.15 -3.94
C LYS A 118 46.03 -7.75 -2.54
N PRO A 119 46.75 -8.88 -2.44
CA PRO A 119 47.03 -9.50 -1.15
C PRO A 119 47.83 -8.51 -0.29
N ALA A 120 47.24 -8.07 0.82
CA ALA A 120 47.94 -7.30 1.83
C ALA A 120 48.92 -8.23 2.56
N LYS A 121 50.16 -7.76 2.77
CA LYS A 121 51.24 -8.47 3.48
C LYS A 121 50.78 -9.00 4.85
N PRO A 122 51.29 -10.17 5.30
CA PRO A 122 50.85 -10.79 6.54
C PRO A 122 51.35 -9.98 7.75
N GLN A 123 50.45 -9.68 8.67
CA GLN A 123 50.77 -9.14 9.99
C GLN A 123 50.35 -10.18 11.03
N ASN A 124 51.33 -10.70 11.76
CA ASN A 124 51.15 -11.68 12.82
C ASN A 124 50.29 -11.11 13.95
N SER A 125 49.21 -11.79 14.32
CA SER A 125 48.59 -11.71 15.64
C SER A 125 47.86 -13.03 15.95
N PRO A 126 47.79 -13.46 17.23
CA PRO A 126 47.45 -14.84 17.63
C PRO A 126 45.94 -15.13 17.50
N PRO A 127 45.54 -16.40 17.45
CA PRO A 127 44.14 -16.77 17.19
C PRO A 127 43.29 -16.55 18.44
N GLN A 128 42.16 -15.84 18.29
CA GLN A 128 41.06 -15.88 19.24
C GLN A 128 39.88 -16.59 18.58
N ASP A 129 39.36 -17.59 19.31
CA ASP A 129 38.33 -18.53 18.89
C ASP A 129 37.04 -17.83 18.44
N VAL A 130 36.69 -18.02 17.18
CA VAL A 130 35.42 -17.56 16.60
C VAL A 130 34.40 -18.70 16.61
N HIS A 131 33.52 -18.68 17.61
CA HIS A 131 32.28 -19.44 17.62
C HIS A 131 31.40 -18.94 16.45
N HIS A 132 31.10 -19.81 15.49
CA HIS A 132 30.21 -19.50 14.39
C HIS A 132 28.78 -19.33 14.90
N ASN A 133 28.17 -18.16 14.68
CA ASN A 133 26.73 -18.01 14.64
C ASN A 133 26.34 -17.35 13.32
N VAL A 134 25.67 -18.14 12.49
CA VAL A 134 25.06 -17.72 11.21
C VAL A 134 23.78 -16.98 11.56
N HIS A 135 23.73 -15.67 11.31
CA HIS A 135 22.47 -14.94 11.23
C HIS A 135 22.02 -14.88 9.77
N ASP A 136 20.82 -15.38 9.51
CA ASP A 136 20.09 -15.27 8.25
C ASP A 136 19.87 -13.78 7.86
N ASP A 137 20.58 -13.32 6.83
CA ASP A 137 20.36 -12.03 6.20
C ASP A 137 19.08 -12.06 5.34
N VAL A 138 17.98 -11.54 5.89
CA VAL A 138 16.76 -11.22 5.13
C VAL A 138 16.94 -9.87 4.42
N PRO A 139 16.88 -9.78 3.08
CA PRO A 139 17.00 -8.50 2.38
C PRO A 139 15.74 -7.64 2.57
N ARG A 140 15.90 -6.49 3.23
CA ARG A 140 14.90 -5.41 3.30
C ARG A 140 14.62 -4.86 1.89
N VAL A 141 13.45 -5.17 1.35
CA VAL A 141 12.94 -4.52 0.13
C VAL A 141 12.61 -3.08 0.50
N ARG A 142 13.22 -2.11 -0.20
CA ARG A 142 12.77 -0.71 -0.16
C ARG A 142 11.35 -0.66 -0.70
N GLU A 143 10.38 -0.34 0.16
CA GLU A 143 9.08 0.17 -0.27
C GLU A 143 9.35 1.47 -1.02
N GLU A 144 9.15 1.45 -2.33
CA GLU A 144 8.88 2.66 -3.09
C GLU A 144 7.47 3.10 -2.69
N VAL A 145 7.44 4.00 -1.70
CA VAL A 145 6.25 4.81 -1.40
C VAL A 145 5.99 5.65 -2.64
N ILE A 146 4.83 5.45 -3.26
CA ILE A 146 4.31 6.33 -4.29
C ILE A 146 3.99 7.64 -3.57
N GLU A 147 4.89 8.62 -3.67
CA GLU A 147 4.64 10.00 -3.26
C GLU A 147 3.58 10.59 -4.20
N GLU A 148 2.32 10.49 -3.79
CA GLU A 148 1.28 11.36 -4.33
C GLU A 148 1.54 12.80 -3.83
N ASN A 149 1.99 13.63 -4.78
CA ASN A 149 1.73 15.07 -4.89
C ASN A 149 1.52 15.85 -3.57
N LYS A 150 2.59 16.01 -2.78
CA LYS A 150 2.72 17.19 -1.91
C LYS A 150 3.26 18.36 -2.72
N ARG A 151 2.37 19.05 -3.43
CA ARG A 151 2.67 20.37 -3.98
C ARG A 151 1.86 21.40 -3.18
N GLY A 152 2.53 22.06 -2.24
CA GLY A 152 2.01 23.20 -1.50
C GLY A 152 2.60 23.32 -0.09
N GLY A 153 3.26 24.44 0.19
CA GLY A 153 3.58 24.89 1.54
C GLY A 153 4.90 24.39 2.09
N GLY A 154 5.97 25.16 1.86
CA GLY A 154 7.13 25.10 2.74
C GLY A 154 6.71 25.60 4.12
N GLN A 155 6.92 24.78 5.16
CA GLN A 155 6.77 25.23 6.53
C GLN A 155 7.84 24.60 7.41
N VAL A 156 8.69 25.51 7.89
CA VAL A 156 9.54 25.51 9.09
C VAL A 156 9.47 24.23 9.94
N THR A 157 10.64 23.66 10.22
CA THR A 157 10.87 22.44 11.00
C THR A 157 10.22 22.52 12.38
N ALA A 158 9.09 21.84 12.57
CA ALA A 158 8.65 21.48 13.91
C ALA A 158 9.70 20.55 14.54
N ASP A 159 10.01 20.74 15.82
CA ASP A 159 10.91 19.83 16.54
C ASP A 159 10.40 18.39 16.38
N PRO A 160 11.25 17.45 15.91
CA PRO A 160 10.83 16.07 15.74
C PRO A 160 10.39 15.48 17.08
N PRO A 161 9.40 14.58 17.09
CA PRO A 161 8.95 13.96 18.32
C PRO A 161 10.11 13.21 19.00
N PRO A 162 10.13 13.13 20.34
CA PRO A 162 11.08 12.29 21.06
C PRO A 162 11.03 10.84 20.56
N ASN A 163 12.16 10.14 20.59
CA ASN A 163 12.25 8.75 20.13
C ASN A 163 12.52 7.80 21.32
N PRO A 164 11.50 7.14 21.89
CA PRO A 164 11.68 6.20 22.99
C PRO A 164 12.55 4.99 22.66
N ALA A 165 12.58 4.57 21.39
CA ALA A 165 13.44 3.47 20.96
C ALA A 165 14.93 3.82 21.04
N ALA A 166 15.29 5.11 21.03
CA ALA A 166 16.65 5.61 21.20
C ALA A 166 17.02 5.92 22.66
N ALA A 167 16.06 5.95 23.59
CA ALA A 167 16.30 6.32 24.97
C ALA A 167 17.12 5.24 25.71
N ARG A 168 18.26 5.63 26.28
CA ARG A 168 19.20 4.77 27.00
C ARG A 168 19.73 5.49 28.22
N CYS A 169 20.09 4.73 29.27
CA CYS A 169 20.83 5.31 30.39
C CYS A 169 22.28 5.62 29.97
N PRO A 170 23.02 6.45 30.71
CA PRO A 170 24.40 6.80 30.38
C PRO A 170 25.31 5.60 30.10
N ASP A 171 25.18 4.53 30.90
CA ASP A 171 25.98 3.29 30.73
C ASP A 171 25.73 2.57 29.41
N HIS A 172 24.54 2.75 28.82
CA HIS A 172 24.12 2.14 27.56
C HIS A 172 23.95 3.15 26.42
N ALA A 173 24.45 4.38 26.57
CA ALA A 173 24.32 5.44 25.57
C ALA A 173 24.99 5.09 24.23
N HIS A 174 25.97 4.18 24.26
CA HIS A 174 26.67 3.68 23.07
C HIS A 174 25.85 2.68 22.24
N ILE A 175 24.77 2.12 22.79
CA ILE A 175 23.93 1.13 22.10
C ILE A 175 22.96 1.87 21.16
N PRO A 176 22.95 1.55 19.85
CA PRO A 176 22.05 2.22 18.90
C PRO A 176 20.56 1.91 19.19
N PRO A 177 19.62 2.69 18.63
CA PRO A 177 18.17 2.52 18.87
C PRO A 177 17.63 1.11 18.57
N ASN A 178 18.21 0.43 17.57
CA ASN A 178 17.87 -0.94 17.16
C ASN A 178 18.76 -2.02 17.83
N GLY A 179 19.69 -1.63 18.70
CA GLY A 179 20.59 -2.55 19.39
C GLY A 179 19.91 -3.26 20.57
N TYR A 180 20.37 -4.47 20.87
CA TYR A 180 19.95 -5.21 22.06
C TYR A 180 20.45 -4.51 23.32
N VAL A 181 19.55 -4.22 24.25
CA VAL A 181 19.87 -3.67 25.58
C VAL A 181 19.65 -4.79 26.60
N PRO A 182 20.64 -5.10 27.46
CA PRO A 182 20.44 -6.07 28.53
C PRO A 182 19.34 -5.59 29.51
N ALA A 183 18.82 -6.50 30.33
CA ALA A 183 17.80 -6.17 31.33
C ALA A 183 18.33 -5.11 32.32
N CYS A 184 17.98 -3.85 32.08
CA CYS A 184 18.48 -2.68 32.80
C CYS A 184 17.32 -1.77 33.19
N HIS A 185 17.10 -1.61 34.49
CA HIS A 185 16.02 -0.77 35.04
C HIS A 185 16.18 0.71 34.66
N ALA A 186 17.42 1.22 34.58
CA ALA A 186 17.68 2.60 34.18
C ALA A 186 17.27 2.84 32.71
N CYS A 187 17.57 1.91 31.80
CA CYS A 187 17.11 1.99 30.41
C CYS A 187 15.58 1.92 30.29
N ARG A 188 14.90 1.19 31.17
CA ARG A 188 13.42 1.16 31.22
C ARG A 188 12.86 2.52 31.62
N ALA A 189 13.40 3.13 32.69
CA ALA A 189 12.98 4.44 33.15
C ALA A 189 13.22 5.56 32.12
N GLU A 190 14.34 5.51 31.38
CA GLU A 190 14.62 6.44 30.28
C GLU A 190 13.59 6.31 29.15
N ARG A 191 13.21 5.08 28.81
CA ARG A 191 12.18 4.82 27.79
C ARG A 191 10.81 5.34 28.23
N GLU A 192 10.40 5.07 29.45
CA GLU A 192 9.12 5.56 30.00
C GLU A 192 9.07 7.09 30.02
N ARG A 193 10.17 7.76 30.38
CA ARG A 193 10.27 9.22 30.28
C ARG A 193 10.18 9.71 28.84
N ALA A 194 10.86 9.05 27.91
CA ALA A 194 10.76 9.40 26.49
C ALA A 194 9.35 9.19 25.94
N GLU A 195 8.64 8.13 26.37
CA GLU A 195 7.23 7.90 26.03
C GLU A 195 6.32 9.00 26.59
N ALA A 196 6.53 9.43 27.84
CA ALA A 196 5.80 10.56 28.41
C ALA A 196 6.02 11.86 27.63
N LEU A 197 7.26 12.14 27.21
CA LEU A 197 7.58 13.31 26.38
C LEU A 197 6.93 13.24 24.99
N VAL A 198 6.73 12.04 24.42
CA VAL A 198 5.97 11.88 23.17
C VAL A 198 4.52 12.29 23.39
N VAL A 199 3.88 11.83 24.46
CA VAL A 199 2.49 12.19 24.79
C VAL A 199 2.34 13.71 25.00
N GLU A 200 3.28 14.33 25.72
CA GLU A 200 3.31 15.79 25.90
C GLU A 200 3.50 16.53 24.57
N TRP A 201 4.40 16.04 23.71
CA TRP A 201 4.61 16.61 22.38
C TRP A 201 3.33 16.52 21.53
N GLU A 202 2.64 15.38 21.53
CA GLU A 202 1.38 15.17 20.80
C GLU A 202 0.27 16.07 21.29
N ASN A 203 0.11 16.21 22.61
CA ASN A 203 -0.88 17.12 23.21
C ASN A 203 -0.61 18.57 22.79
N ARG A 204 0.64 19.00 22.86
CA ARG A 204 1.07 20.35 22.46
C ARG A 204 0.85 20.59 20.96
N GLU A 205 1.09 19.60 20.12
CA GLU A 205 0.81 19.68 18.67
C GLU A 205 -0.71 19.72 18.40
N ALA A 206 -1.51 18.98 19.16
CA ALA A 206 -2.96 19.00 19.07
C ALA A 206 -3.54 20.36 19.50
N GLU A 207 -3.00 20.97 20.56
CA GLU A 207 -3.34 22.33 20.98
C GLU A 207 -2.96 23.37 19.91
N ARG A 208 -1.75 23.27 19.34
CA ARG A 208 -1.35 24.11 18.19
C ARG A 208 -2.33 23.98 17.03
N ARG A 209 -2.68 22.75 16.64
CA ARG A 209 -3.64 22.52 15.55
C ARG A 209 -5.00 23.12 15.86
N LYS A 210 -5.51 22.95 17.08
CA LYS A 210 -6.78 23.55 17.52
C LYS A 210 -6.72 25.08 17.47
N ALA A 211 -5.63 25.68 17.94
CA ALA A 211 -5.42 27.12 17.89
C ALA A 211 -5.33 27.65 16.45
N SER A 212 -4.66 26.93 15.54
CA SER A 212 -4.60 27.28 14.12
C SER A 212 -5.97 27.24 13.45
N ILE A 213 -6.80 26.23 13.74
CA ILE A 213 -8.18 26.16 13.24
C ILE A 213 -9.01 27.32 13.80
N ALA A 214 -8.95 27.56 15.11
CA ALA A 214 -9.72 28.61 15.77
C ALA A 214 -9.34 30.03 15.31
N ALA A 215 -8.08 30.26 14.94
CA ALA A 215 -7.59 31.55 14.47
C ALA A 215 -7.79 31.78 12.96
N CYS A 216 -8.21 30.77 12.20
CA CYS A 216 -8.28 30.87 10.75
C CYS A 216 -9.65 31.40 10.29
N PRO A 217 -9.68 32.49 9.50
CA PRO A 217 -10.92 33.07 9.01
C PRO A 217 -11.51 32.33 7.80
N HIS A 218 -10.82 31.31 7.29
CA HIS A 218 -11.16 30.65 6.02
C HIS A 218 -11.73 29.24 6.18
N CYS A 219 -11.72 28.68 7.38
CA CYS A 219 -12.20 27.33 7.64
C CYS A 219 -13.28 27.29 8.72
N ASP A 220 -14.02 26.20 8.74
CA ASP A 220 -14.95 25.87 9.81
C ASP A 220 -14.25 25.34 11.07
N ASP A 221 -15.04 25.00 12.09
CA ASP A 221 -14.60 24.42 13.37
C ASP A 221 -13.88 23.07 13.23
N ARG A 222 -13.94 22.46 12.04
CA ARG A 222 -13.29 21.19 11.69
C ARG A 222 -12.03 21.39 10.85
N GLY A 223 -11.63 22.63 10.57
CA GLY A 223 -10.47 22.95 9.73
C GLY A 223 -10.72 22.71 8.24
N MET A 224 -11.98 22.75 7.80
CA MET A 224 -12.37 22.58 6.39
C MET A 224 -12.69 23.94 5.77
N ALA A 225 -12.11 24.21 4.61
CA ALA A 225 -12.34 25.45 3.85
C ALA A 225 -13.13 25.13 2.57
N GLN A 226 -14.07 26.01 2.22
CA GLN A 226 -14.72 25.99 0.90
C GLN A 226 -13.79 26.63 -0.13
N THR A 227 -13.67 26.00 -1.29
CA THR A 227 -12.92 26.49 -2.44
C THR A 227 -13.65 26.12 -3.72
N GLU A 228 -13.13 26.54 -4.87
CA GLU A 228 -13.65 26.16 -6.19
C GLU A 228 -12.58 25.40 -6.98
N ASP A 229 -13.04 24.55 -7.91
CA ASP A 229 -12.16 24.01 -8.94
C ASP A 229 -11.94 25.03 -10.08
N THR A 230 -11.02 24.74 -11.01
CA THR A 230 -10.79 25.58 -12.20
C THR A 230 -12.00 25.66 -13.15
N ASN A 231 -13.02 24.83 -12.95
CA ASN A 231 -14.28 24.86 -13.69
C ASN A 231 -15.39 25.63 -12.95
N GLY A 232 -15.11 26.20 -11.77
CA GLY A 232 -16.07 26.94 -10.94
C GLY A 232 -16.97 26.05 -10.08
N ASN A 233 -16.68 24.77 -9.92
CA ASN A 233 -17.44 23.88 -9.03
C ASN A 233 -16.95 24.05 -7.59
N SER A 234 -17.88 24.24 -6.64
CA SER A 234 -17.55 24.34 -5.22
C SER A 234 -17.10 22.99 -4.65
N LEU A 235 -15.97 23.00 -3.93
CA LEU A 235 -15.35 21.87 -3.26
C LEU A 235 -14.98 22.23 -1.82
N VAL A 236 -14.81 21.20 -0.98
CA VAL A 236 -14.38 21.37 0.41
C VAL A 236 -13.02 20.70 0.57
N ILE A 237 -12.03 21.47 1.04
CA ILE A 237 -10.65 20.99 1.24
C ILE A 237 -10.23 21.17 2.70
N ARG A 238 -9.20 20.43 3.12
CA ARG A 238 -8.55 20.71 4.41
C ARG A 238 -7.79 22.03 4.30
N CYS A 239 -8.02 22.94 5.26
CA CYS A 239 -7.33 24.22 5.29
C CYS A 239 -5.88 24.03 5.74
N ALA A 240 -4.96 24.72 5.08
CA ALA A 240 -3.54 24.76 5.46
C ALA A 240 -3.25 25.81 6.55
N HIS A 241 -4.21 26.68 6.87
CA HIS A 241 -4.10 27.76 7.88
C HIS A 241 -2.92 28.72 7.65
N ASP A 242 -2.44 28.81 6.41
CA ASP A 242 -1.34 29.67 5.95
C ASP A 242 -1.81 30.76 4.95
N GLY A 243 -3.12 30.81 4.67
CA GLY A 243 -3.72 31.78 3.74
C GLY A 243 -5.12 31.37 3.27
N PRO A 244 -5.67 32.09 2.28
CA PRO A 244 -6.93 31.72 1.64
C PRO A 244 -6.81 30.37 0.91
N PRO A 245 -7.88 29.57 0.85
CA PRO A 245 -7.84 28.27 0.21
C PRO A 245 -7.54 28.40 -1.29
N PRO A 246 -6.65 27.55 -1.85
CA PRO A 246 -6.30 27.62 -3.26
C PRO A 246 -7.44 27.08 -4.14
N ILE A 247 -7.54 27.62 -5.36
CA ILE A 247 -8.37 27.06 -6.43
C ILE A 247 -7.74 25.73 -6.88
N VAL A 248 -8.53 24.66 -6.86
CA VAL A 248 -8.06 23.30 -7.15
C VAL A 248 -8.16 23.04 -8.67
N PRO A 249 -7.15 22.44 -9.33
CA PRO A 249 -7.31 22.03 -10.71
C PRO A 249 -8.45 21.01 -10.83
N ALA A 250 -9.39 21.26 -11.75
CA ALA A 250 -10.47 20.33 -12.01
C ALA A 250 -9.90 18.97 -12.44
N VAL A 251 -10.43 17.89 -11.87
CA VAL A 251 -10.04 16.53 -12.27
C VAL A 251 -10.50 16.34 -13.70
N GLU A 252 -9.55 16.18 -14.63
CA GLU A 252 -9.89 15.80 -15.99
C GLU A 252 -10.65 14.46 -15.93
N PRO A 253 -11.80 14.32 -16.62
CA PRO A 253 -12.48 13.04 -16.66
C PRO A 253 -11.49 12.01 -17.21
N GLU A 254 -11.28 10.92 -16.46
CA GLU A 254 -10.43 9.83 -16.91
C GLU A 254 -10.92 9.41 -18.29
N ARG A 255 -10.09 9.65 -19.31
CA ARG A 255 -10.35 9.16 -20.65
C ARG A 255 -10.20 7.64 -20.57
N HIS A 256 -11.30 6.94 -20.30
CA HIS A 256 -11.33 5.49 -20.41
C HIS A 256 -10.92 5.12 -21.83
N THR A 257 -9.69 4.63 -21.98
CA THR A 257 -9.25 4.03 -23.23
C THR A 257 -10.11 2.80 -23.45
N PRO A 258 -10.96 2.79 -24.48
CA PRO A 258 -11.92 1.72 -24.61
C PRO A 258 -11.15 0.42 -24.90
N PRO A 259 -11.50 -0.71 -24.26
CA PRO A 259 -10.65 -1.90 -24.21
C PRO A 259 -10.27 -2.41 -25.60
N PRO A 260 -9.14 -3.12 -25.76
CA PRO A 260 -8.71 -3.65 -27.05
C PRO A 260 -9.82 -4.39 -27.81
N PRO A 261 -9.85 -4.34 -29.16
CA PRO A 261 -10.95 -4.88 -29.96
C PRO A 261 -11.28 -6.35 -29.67
N GLU A 262 -10.27 -7.14 -29.30
CA GLU A 262 -10.37 -8.54 -28.90
C GLU A 262 -11.16 -8.75 -27.60
N VAL A 263 -11.03 -7.83 -26.63
CA VAL A 263 -11.77 -7.84 -25.36
C VAL A 263 -13.23 -7.43 -25.60
N ARG A 264 -13.48 -6.45 -26.48
CA ARG A 264 -14.84 -6.06 -26.88
C ARG A 264 -15.59 -7.21 -27.54
N ARG A 265 -14.92 -8.02 -28.37
CA ARG A 265 -15.52 -9.22 -28.99
C ARG A 265 -15.89 -10.30 -27.95
N ARG A 266 -15.07 -10.47 -26.91
CA ARG A 266 -15.36 -11.39 -25.80
C ARG A 266 -16.57 -10.94 -24.97
N ILE A 267 -16.66 -9.64 -24.65
CA ILE A 267 -17.79 -9.07 -23.90
C ILE A 267 -19.09 -9.16 -24.72
N ALA A 268 -19.05 -8.81 -26.02
CA ALA A 268 -20.20 -8.92 -26.92
C ALA A 268 -20.65 -10.37 -27.20
N GLY A 269 -19.79 -11.35 -26.94
CA GLY A 269 -20.11 -12.78 -27.01
C GLY A 269 -20.88 -13.29 -25.79
N LEU A 270 -20.74 -12.63 -24.63
CA LEU A 270 -21.38 -13.01 -23.38
C LEU A 270 -22.84 -12.51 -23.30
N GLY A 271 -23.12 -11.31 -23.83
CA GLY A 271 -24.48 -10.74 -23.85
C GLY A 271 -25.49 -11.52 -24.73
N ARG A 272 -25.02 -12.38 -25.63
CA ARG A 272 -25.88 -13.23 -26.48
C ARG A 272 -26.25 -14.59 -25.87
N ARG A 273 -25.57 -15.03 -24.80
CA ARG A 273 -25.87 -16.31 -24.13
C ARG A 273 -26.81 -16.18 -22.93
N ALA A 274 -27.20 -14.95 -22.56
CA ALA A 274 -28.15 -14.68 -21.50
C ALA A 274 -29.61 -14.52 -22.00
N ALA A 275 -29.84 -14.60 -23.32
CA ALA A 275 -31.16 -14.41 -23.96
C ALA A 275 -31.61 -15.65 -24.77
N SER A 276 -31.12 -16.85 -24.43
CA SER A 276 -31.56 -18.12 -25.03
C SER A 276 -31.78 -19.17 -23.96
#